data_AF-A0A0F0FFX0-F1
#
_entry.id   AF-A0A0F0FFX0-F1
#
_cell.length_a   1.000
_cell.length_b   1.000
_cell.length_c   1.000
_cell.angle_alpha   90.00
_cell.angle_beta   90.00
_cell.angle_gamma   90.00
#
_symmetry.space_group_name_H-M   'P 1'
#
loop_
_entity.id
_entity.type
_entity.pdbx_description
1 polymer ?
#
loop_
_entity_poly.entity_id
_entity_poly.type
_entity_poly.pdbx_seq_one_letter_code
_entity_poly.pdbx_strand_id
1 'polypeptide(L)'
;MEAGATAFEAREAWIEAHLTPSGWIYGSYKDEDAPPVLVTAPSEAVLTVRRHYIVSGAAAPRRLSEVRTTRADSTREIIRLLEAFGEPHFNIRTQQVPRVANVAL
;
A
#
# COMPACT_ATOMS: atom_id res chain seq x y z
N MET A 1 -4.04 6.87 -32.50
CA MET A 1 -5.04 6.17 -31.68
C MET A 1 -4.29 5.52 -30.53
N GLU A 2 -4.23 6.20 -29.39
CA GLU A 2 -3.67 5.66 -28.15
C GLU A 2 -4.70 4.73 -27.50
N ALA A 3 -4.57 3.43 -27.75
CA ALA A 3 -5.42 2.39 -27.16
C ALA A 3 -4.55 1.38 -26.40
N GLY A 4 -3.60 1.87 -25.60
CA GLY A 4 -2.69 1.04 -24.82
C GLY A 4 -2.77 1.22 -23.30
N ALA A 5 -3.31 2.34 -22.82
CA ALA A 5 -3.29 2.69 -21.39
C ALA A 5 -4.51 2.17 -20.61
N THR A 6 -5.67 2.03 -21.26
CA THR A 6 -6.94 1.84 -20.54
C THR A 6 -7.24 0.40 -20.09
N ALA A 7 -6.53 -0.60 -20.61
CA ALA A 7 -6.74 -2.01 -20.22
C ALA A 7 -5.88 -2.44 -19.01
N PHE A 8 -4.75 -1.77 -18.76
CA PHE A 8 -3.89 -2.05 -17.60
C PHE A 8 -4.38 -1.38 -16.31
N GLU A 9 -5.11 -0.27 -16.42
CA GLU A 9 -5.67 0.44 -15.26
C GLU A 9 -6.88 -0.27 -14.62
N ALA A 10 -7.58 -1.11 -15.39
CA ALA A 10 -8.88 -1.67 -15.01
C ALA A 10 -8.82 -2.91 -14.09
N ARG A 11 -7.63 -3.41 -13.74
CA ARG A 11 -7.46 -4.56 -12.82
C ARG A 11 -6.29 -4.42 -11.85
N GLU A 12 -5.78 -3.21 -11.71
CA GLU A 12 -4.66 -2.94 -10.82
C GLU A 12 -5.14 -2.80 -9.38
N ALA A 13 -4.65 -3.69 -8.52
CA ALA A 13 -4.79 -3.59 -7.06
C ALA A 13 -3.46 -3.15 -6.44
N TRP A 14 -3.51 -2.27 -5.46
CA TRP A 14 -2.32 -1.81 -4.74
C TRP A 14 -2.66 -1.47 -3.29
N ILE A 15 -1.65 -1.52 -2.43
CA ILE A 15 -1.78 -1.17 -1.01
C ILE A 15 -0.52 -0.45 -0.53
N GLU A 16 -0.73 0.52 0.36
CA GLU A 16 0.33 1.27 1.00
C GLU A 16 0.50 0.92 2.47
N ALA A 17 1.73 1.03 2.94
CA ALA A 17 2.06 1.05 4.36
C ALA A 17 3.09 2.14 4.63
N HIS A 18 2.99 2.74 5.81
CA HIS A 18 3.85 3.80 6.29
C HIS A 18 4.68 3.28 7.46
N LEU A 19 6.00 3.38 7.36
CA LEU A 19 6.91 3.13 8.46
C LEU A 19 6.94 4.37 9.34
N THR A 20 6.64 4.19 10.62
CA THR A 20 6.71 5.22 11.65
C THR A 20 7.65 4.77 12.76
N PRO A 21 8.07 5.66 13.68
CA PRO A 21 8.78 5.26 14.89
C PRO A 21 8.04 4.21 15.73
N SER A 22 6.71 4.16 15.61
CA SER A 22 5.84 3.22 16.32
C SER A 22 5.60 1.90 15.56
N GLY A 23 6.13 1.75 14.34
CA GLY A 23 5.96 0.57 13.50
C GLY A 23 5.22 0.85 12.18
N TRP A 24 4.73 -0.22 11.55
CA TRP A 24 4.03 -0.15 10.27
C TRP A 24 2.55 0.19 10.43
N ILE A 25 2.08 1.18 9.68
CA ILE A 25 0.67 1.61 9.65
C ILE A 25 0.15 1.46 8.22
N TYR A 26 -1.01 0.84 8.04
CA TYR A 26 -1.66 0.74 6.73
C TYR A 26 -2.09 2.11 6.21
N GLY A 27 -1.81 2.35 4.94
CA GLY A 27 -2.13 3.58 4.23
C GLY A 27 -3.28 3.41 3.25
N SER A 28 -3.21 4.17 2.17
CA SER A 28 -4.19 4.08 1.08
C SER A 28 -4.14 2.70 0.41
N TYR A 29 -5.24 2.29 -0.21
CA TYR A 29 -5.29 1.07 -1.00
C TYR A 29 -6.32 1.17 -2.14
N LYS A 30 -6.19 0.27 -3.11
CA LYS A 30 -7.13 0.09 -4.22
C LYS A 30 -7.30 -1.40 -4.46
N ASP A 31 -8.55 -1.86 -4.46
CA ASP A 31 -8.93 -3.19 -4.95
C ASP A 31 -9.20 -3.14 -6.46
N GLU A 32 -9.17 -4.30 -7.13
CA GLU A 32 -9.24 -4.39 -8.60
C GLU A 32 -10.50 -3.72 -9.20
N ASP A 33 -11.66 -3.89 -8.55
CA ASP A 33 -12.97 -3.44 -9.01
C ASP A 33 -13.55 -2.30 -8.14
N ALA A 34 -12.71 -1.67 -7.29
CA ALA A 34 -13.17 -0.62 -6.38
C ALA A 34 -12.40 0.69 -6.58
N PRO A 35 -13.05 1.85 -6.36
CA PRO A 35 -12.34 3.11 -6.21
C PRO A 35 -11.30 3.02 -5.09
N PRO A 36 -10.17 3.75 -5.22
CA PRO A 36 -9.15 3.77 -4.18
C PRO A 36 -9.69 4.39 -2.88
N VAL A 37 -9.33 3.79 -1.75
CA VAL A 37 -9.51 4.38 -0.42
C VAL A 37 -8.24 5.15 -0.10
N LEU A 38 -8.39 6.46 0.04
CA LEU A 38 -7.27 7.37 0.32
C LEU A 38 -7.19 7.64 1.82
N VAL A 39 -6.03 7.34 2.40
CA VAL A 39 -5.71 7.56 3.81
C VAL A 39 -4.53 8.50 3.87
N THR A 40 -4.66 9.60 4.61
CA THR A 40 -3.56 10.53 4.82
C THR A 40 -2.44 9.83 5.57
N ALA A 41 -1.23 9.88 5.01
CA ALA A 41 -0.06 9.33 5.67
C ALA A 41 0.20 10.05 7.01
N PRO A 42 0.57 9.32 8.08
CA PRO A 42 0.96 9.92 9.35
C PRO A 42 2.07 10.95 9.16
N SER A 43 2.05 12.05 9.91
CA SER A 43 3.10 13.08 9.86
C SER A 43 4.48 12.57 10.25
N GLU A 44 4.51 11.54 11.11
CA GLU A 44 5.73 10.85 11.55
C GLU A 44 6.18 9.73 10.59
N ALA A 45 5.51 9.54 9.46
CA ALA A 45 5.90 8.52 8.50
C ALA A 45 7.25 8.87 7.87
N VAL A 46 8.25 7.99 8.04
CA VAL A 46 9.60 8.16 7.51
C VAL A 46 9.79 7.49 6.14
N LEU A 47 9.01 6.46 5.86
CA LEU A 47 9.03 5.69 4.62
C LEU A 47 7.61 5.27 4.26
N THR A 48 7.24 5.37 2.99
CA THR A 48 6.01 4.77 2.45
C THR A 48 6.37 3.69 1.46
N VAL A 49 5.76 2.51 1.61
CA VAL A 49 5.90 1.39 0.67
C VAL A 49 4.54 1.17 0.04
N ARG A 50 4.48 1.28 -1.30
CA ARG A 50 3.30 0.92 -2.09
C ARG A 50 3.60 -0.35 -2.87
N ARG A 51 2.78 -1.37 -2.72
CA ARG A 51 2.93 -2.65 -3.41
C ARG A 51 1.78 -2.86 -4.37
N HIS A 52 2.12 -3.14 -5.62
CA HIS A 52 1.16 -3.38 -6.70
C HIS A 52 1.01 -4.89 -6.93
N TYR A 53 -0.19 -5.29 -7.28
CA TYR A 53 -0.59 -6.67 -7.49
C TYR A 53 -1.35 -6.79 -8.81
N ILE A 54 -1.07 -7.88 -9.52
CA ILE A 54 -1.96 -8.36 -10.58
C ILE A 54 -2.95 -9.31 -9.93
N VAL A 55 -4.23 -9.00 -10.11
CA VAL A 55 -5.33 -9.90 -9.78
C VAL A 55 -5.93 -10.40 -11.10
N SER A 56 -5.90 -11.71 -11.31
CA SER A 56 -6.42 -12.36 -12.51
C SER A 56 -7.36 -13.51 -12.13
N GLY A 57 -8.65 -13.18 -12.03
CA GLY A 57 -9.70 -14.17 -11.77
C GLY A 57 -9.54 -14.88 -10.43
N ALA A 58 -9.76 -16.19 -10.38
CA ALA A 58 -9.68 -17.00 -9.16
C ALA A 58 -8.24 -17.29 -8.67
N ALA A 59 -7.22 -16.76 -9.33
CA ALA A 59 -5.83 -16.99 -8.97
C ALA A 59 -5.42 -16.12 -7.76
N ALA A 60 -4.51 -16.67 -6.96
CA ALA A 60 -3.75 -15.94 -5.96
C ALA A 60 -3.22 -14.60 -6.51
N PRO A 61 -3.42 -13.46 -5.82
CA PRO A 61 -2.84 -12.21 -6.26
C PRO A 61 -1.31 -12.32 -6.31
N ARG A 62 -0.71 -11.86 -7.41
CA ARG A 62 0.74 -11.93 -7.63
C ARG A 62 1.33 -10.53 -7.49
N ARG A 63 2.38 -10.40 -6.67
CA ARG A 63 3.16 -9.16 -6.54
C ARG A 63 3.74 -8.78 -7.90
N LEU A 64 3.45 -7.57 -8.36
CA LEU A 64 3.96 -7.01 -9.61
C LEU A 64 5.19 -6.16 -9.37
N SER A 65 5.06 -5.16 -8.51
CA SER A 65 6.10 -4.17 -8.23
C SER A 65 5.93 -3.59 -6.84
N GLU A 66 6.99 -2.92 -6.37
CA GLU A 66 6.98 -2.18 -5.12
C GLU A 66 7.67 -0.84 -5.34
N VAL A 67 7.03 0.22 -4.86
CA VAL A 67 7.54 1.60 -4.91
C VAL A 67 7.78 2.05 -3.48
N ARG A 68 8.97 2.58 -3.22
CA ARG A 68 9.36 3.10 -1.90
C ARG A 68 9.59 4.60 -1.99
N THR A 69 8.88 5.35 -1.16
CA THR A 69 8.98 6.82 -1.09
C THR A 69 9.50 7.21 0.29
N THR A 70 10.74 7.68 0.33
CA THR A 70 11.35 8.24 1.53
C THR A 70 10.68 9.57 1.87
N ARG A 71 10.29 9.75 3.13
CA ARG A 71 9.65 10.97 3.64
C ARG A 71 10.50 11.71 4.67
N ALA A 72 11.48 11.04 5.26
CA ALA A 72 12.43 11.64 6.20
C ALA A 72 13.76 12.02 5.51
N ASP A 73 14.39 13.07 6.00
CA ASP A 73 15.73 13.49 5.55
C ASP A 73 16.85 12.55 6.04
N SER A 74 16.54 11.64 6.97
CA SER A 74 17.49 10.77 7.64
C SER A 74 17.38 9.31 7.19
N THR A 75 18.20 8.91 6.22
CA THR A 75 18.32 7.50 5.78
C THR A 75 18.68 6.55 6.92
N ARG A 76 19.48 7.02 7.90
CA ARG A 76 19.90 6.20 9.06
C ARG A 76 18.72 5.83 9.95
N GLU A 77 17.76 6.72 10.10
CA GLU A 77 16.54 6.45 10.87
C GLU A 77 15.69 5.39 10.19
N ILE A 78 15.52 5.49 8.86
CA ILE A 78 14.79 4.50 8.06
C ILE A 78 15.44 3.12 8.19
N ILE A 79 16.77 3.03 8.07
CA ILE A 79 17.50 1.76 8.22
C ILE A 79 17.24 1.15 9.60
N ARG A 80 17.40 1.93 10.69
CA ARG A 80 17.16 1.41 12.04
C ARG A 80 15.73 0.92 12.26
N LEU A 81 14.74 1.64 11.72
CA LEU A 81 13.34 1.24 11.86
C LEU A 81 13.03 -0.01 11.02
N LEU A 82 13.65 -0.16 9.85
CA LEU A 82 13.55 -1.40 9.05
C LEU A 82 14.23 -2.58 9.73
N GLU A 83 15.36 -2.37 10.42
CA GLU A 83 16.00 -3.41 11.24
C GLU A 83 15.12 -3.83 12.42
N ALA A 84 14.41 -2.87 13.03
CA ALA A 84 13.53 -3.13 14.18
C ALA A 84 12.20 -3.79 13.81
N PHE A 85 11.55 -3.33 12.73
CA PHE A 85 10.19 -3.73 12.37
C PHE A 85 10.10 -4.61 11.11
N GLY A 86 11.22 -4.80 10.39
CA GLY A 86 11.25 -5.59 9.17
C GLY A 86 10.51 -4.95 8.00
N GLU A 87 10.14 -5.79 7.02
CA GLU A 87 9.36 -5.40 5.86
C GLU A 87 7.86 -5.25 6.19
N PRO A 88 7.11 -4.40 5.46
CA PRO A 88 5.68 -4.31 5.66
C PRO A 88 4.99 -5.61 5.24
N HIS A 89 4.14 -6.13 6.13
CA HIS A 89 3.32 -7.29 5.86
C HIS A 89 1.98 -6.87 5.28
N PHE A 90 1.81 -7.06 3.97
CA PHE A 90 0.55 -6.77 3.27
C PHE A 90 -0.29 -8.03 3.15
N ASN A 91 -1.42 -8.11 3.85
CA ASN A 91 -2.34 -9.25 3.71
C ASN A 91 -3.45 -8.95 2.70
N ILE A 92 -3.15 -9.22 1.43
CA ILE A 92 -4.07 -8.98 0.29
C ILE A 92 -5.22 -9.98 0.16
N ARG A 93 -5.18 -11.12 0.88
CA ARG A 93 -6.21 -12.18 0.76
C ARG A 93 -7.25 -12.12 1.86
N THR A 94 -6.98 -11.39 2.92
CA THR A 94 -7.95 -11.15 3.96
C THR A 94 -8.56 -9.79 3.69
N GLN A 95 -9.88 -9.70 3.71
CA GLN A 95 -10.63 -8.45 3.86
C GLN A 95 -10.33 -7.73 5.20
N GLN A 96 -9.13 -7.92 5.76
CA GLN A 96 -8.58 -7.34 6.98
C GLN A 96 -7.62 -6.17 6.68
N VAL A 97 -7.72 -5.52 5.52
CA VAL A 97 -7.54 -4.07 5.59
C VAL A 97 -8.64 -3.61 6.53
N PRO A 98 -8.34 -3.03 7.70
CA PRO A 98 -9.38 -2.57 8.60
C PRO A 98 -10.25 -1.61 7.81
N ARG A 99 -11.43 -2.09 7.37
CA ARG A 99 -12.46 -1.23 6.83
C ARG A 99 -12.75 -0.29 7.97
N VAL A 100 -12.27 0.96 7.84
CA VAL A 100 -12.69 2.03 8.73
C VAL A 100 -14.21 1.92 8.78
N ALA A 101 -14.73 1.53 9.94
CA ALA A 101 -16.16 1.42 10.12
C ALA A 101 -16.72 2.78 9.74
N ASN A 102 -17.56 2.82 8.70
CA ASN A 102 -18.27 4.03 8.30
C ASN A 102 -18.80 4.67 9.59
N VAL A 103 -18.25 5.83 9.95
CA VAL A 103 -18.96 6.75 10.82
C VAL A 103 -20.18 7.17 10.01
N ALA A 104 -21.32 6.59 10.39
CA ALA A 104 -22.62 7.06 9.97
C ALA A 104 -22.76 8.50 10.46
N LEU A 105 -23.01 9.42 9.54
CA LEU A 105 -23.68 10.69 9.79
C LEU A 105 -24.99 10.68 9.01
#